data_AF-A0A9X3SGQ1-F1
#
_entry.id   AF-A0A9X3SGQ1-F1
#
_cell.length_a   1.000
_cell.length_b   1.000
_cell.length_c   1.000
_cell.angle_alpha   90.00
_cell.angle_beta   90.00
_cell.angle_gamma   90.00
#
_symmetry.space_group_name_H-M   'P 1'
#
loop_
_entity.id
_entity.type
_entity.pdbx_description
1 polymer ?
#
loop_
_entity_poly.entity_id
_entity_poly.type
_entity_poly.pdbx_seq_one_letter_code
_entity_poly.pdbx_strand_id
1 'polypeptide(L)'
;MPAFVWLAPPSRWDQPGLLLLLIVLAVIADISEVKLPNGLSFDAALELVLIALVLLGPLPAFLVAVVPIAIGGLIRRERIIRQGNLANVAAYGWEALAGAALLSAAGVSATALGLEAMPWVLLCGMVMYAVQVSVGPALYVPLYLGHPWSTVPRMVADPVPTTVVMVTLAAVTAVLYPLLGILALALFAVIAVLPQTALFLAARTRPVAALDPLVATRRYSHALALHLGLDRAERRHLVRVTELAFARRAEAGDPIAYARQTLRDPSRASWEAGHVGEWWNGGGGPAGLRGAVTPISSRIVAVADTWSALTAKGGPELSHADALVELENAAGTRFDPRVVQAAYAVVAEECVSPAEPAPVPKLHALRVPAPLRRALAAS
;
A
#
# COMPACT_ATOMS: atom_id res chain seq x y z
N MET A 1 27.54 12.01 -5.35
CA MET A 1 26.78 12.85 -6.30
C MET A 1 27.67 13.73 -7.17
N PRO A 2 28.49 14.66 -6.62
CA PRO A 2 29.33 15.52 -7.46
C PRO A 2 30.27 14.70 -8.37
N ALA A 3 30.96 13.71 -7.80
CA ALA A 3 31.91 12.87 -8.54
C ALA A 3 31.30 12.15 -9.76
N PHE A 4 30.02 11.75 -9.70
CA PHE A 4 29.36 11.08 -10.83
C PHE A 4 29.32 11.97 -12.07
N VAL A 5 28.89 13.23 -11.90
CA VAL A 5 28.75 14.19 -13.01
C VAL A 5 30.10 14.45 -13.69
N TRP A 6 31.20 14.40 -12.93
CA TRP A 6 32.56 14.60 -13.46
C TRP A 6 33.18 13.34 -14.06
N LEU A 7 32.81 12.15 -13.56
CA LEU A 7 33.36 10.86 -14.01
C LEU A 7 32.57 10.23 -15.15
N ALA A 8 31.36 10.74 -15.43
CA ALA A 8 30.49 10.19 -16.44
C ALA A 8 31.12 10.30 -17.85
N PRO A 9 31.22 9.19 -18.60
CA PRO A 9 31.56 9.23 -20.01
C PRO A 9 30.66 10.17 -20.82
N PRO A 10 31.12 10.63 -22.00
CA PRO A 10 30.31 11.45 -22.89
C PRO A 10 28.93 10.83 -23.13
N SER A 11 27.90 11.65 -22.98
CA SER A 11 26.52 11.26 -23.22
C SER A 11 25.97 11.95 -24.47
N ARG A 12 24.96 11.33 -25.06
CA ARG A 12 24.26 11.82 -26.25
C ARG A 12 23.08 12.70 -25.84
N TRP A 13 23.07 13.91 -26.35
CA TRP A 13 22.04 14.92 -26.10
C TRP A 13 21.28 15.33 -27.37
N ASP A 14 21.58 14.67 -28.49
CA ASP A 14 20.99 14.92 -29.80
C ASP A 14 19.52 14.48 -29.92
N GLN A 15 19.01 13.71 -28.96
CA GLN A 15 17.64 13.19 -28.94
C GLN A 15 16.86 13.62 -27.69
N PRO A 16 16.59 14.92 -27.50
CA PRO A 16 15.89 15.42 -26.31
C PRO A 16 14.46 14.87 -26.18
N GLY A 17 13.79 14.57 -27.30
CA GLY A 17 12.46 13.96 -27.30
C GLY A 17 12.45 12.54 -26.72
N LEU A 18 13.48 11.74 -27.02
CA LEU A 18 13.65 10.40 -26.44
C LEU A 18 13.90 10.48 -24.93
N LEU A 19 14.79 11.38 -24.49
CA LEU A 19 15.06 11.59 -23.08
C LEU A 19 13.78 11.99 -22.33
N LEU A 20 13.03 12.95 -22.85
CA LEU A 20 11.78 13.39 -22.25
C LEU A 20 10.77 12.23 -22.15
N LEU A 21 10.62 11.43 -23.19
CA LEU A 21 9.73 10.26 -23.18
C LEU A 21 10.13 9.24 -22.10
N LEU A 22 11.42 8.92 -21.99
CA LEU A 22 11.92 7.99 -20.98
C LEU A 22 11.72 8.54 -19.55
N ILE A 23 11.93 9.84 -19.33
CA ILE A 23 11.64 10.50 -18.05
C ILE A 23 10.14 10.40 -17.73
N VAL A 24 9.26 10.68 -18.69
CA VAL A 24 7.80 10.58 -18.49
C VAL A 24 7.40 9.15 -18.14
N LEU A 25 7.91 8.15 -18.85
CA LEU A 25 7.66 6.74 -18.54
C LEU A 25 8.18 6.36 -17.15
N ALA A 26 9.34 6.87 -16.75
CA ALA A 26 9.93 6.58 -15.43
C ALA A 26 9.15 7.25 -14.29
N VAL A 27 8.63 8.46 -14.51
CA VAL A 27 7.72 9.13 -13.58
C VAL A 27 6.41 8.35 -13.43
N ILE A 28 5.85 7.85 -14.53
CA ILE A 28 4.65 7.00 -14.48
C ILE A 28 4.95 5.72 -13.70
N ALA A 29 6.09 5.05 -13.97
CA ALA A 29 6.51 3.84 -13.25
C ALA A 29 6.65 4.10 -11.74
N ASP A 30 7.37 5.15 -11.31
CA ASP A 30 7.54 5.51 -9.88
C ASP A 30 6.19 5.77 -9.19
N ILE A 31 5.31 6.55 -9.81
CA ILE A 31 4.00 6.90 -9.21
C ILE A 31 3.07 5.67 -9.13
N SER A 32 3.27 4.69 -10.00
CA SER A 32 2.47 3.47 -10.09
C SER A 32 3.18 2.24 -9.52
N GLU A 33 4.21 2.42 -8.70
CA GLU A 33 4.88 1.32 -8.02
C GLU A 33 3.88 0.49 -7.20
N VAL A 34 3.87 -0.82 -7.43
CA VAL A 34 3.03 -1.76 -6.65
C VAL A 34 3.92 -2.57 -5.73
N LYS A 35 3.72 -2.41 -4.43
CA LYS A 35 4.36 -3.23 -3.39
C LYS A 35 3.53 -4.48 -3.14
N LEU A 36 4.14 -5.64 -3.30
CA LEU A 36 3.53 -6.94 -3.04
C LEU A 36 3.72 -7.34 -1.56
N PRO A 37 2.84 -8.20 -1.00
CA PRO A 37 2.88 -8.57 0.43
C PRO A 37 4.16 -9.28 0.88
N ASN A 38 4.88 -9.88 -0.05
CA ASN A 38 6.17 -10.55 0.19
C ASN A 38 7.36 -9.59 0.16
N GLY A 39 7.14 -8.28 0.04
CA GLY A 39 8.19 -7.26 0.00
C GLY A 39 8.80 -7.04 -1.38
N LEU A 40 8.35 -7.77 -2.41
CA LEU A 40 8.74 -7.50 -3.80
C LEU A 40 7.97 -6.28 -4.34
N SER A 41 8.61 -5.47 -5.17
CA SER A 41 7.95 -4.43 -5.95
C SER A 41 7.91 -4.83 -7.42
N PHE A 42 6.82 -4.49 -8.10
CA PHE A 42 6.76 -4.49 -9.56
C PHE A 42 7.08 -3.07 -10.03
N ASP A 43 8.30 -2.86 -10.49
CA ASP A 43 8.85 -1.58 -10.92
C ASP A 43 9.60 -1.75 -12.25
N ALA A 44 9.52 -0.72 -13.09
CA ALA A 44 10.18 -0.63 -14.40
C ALA A 44 11.31 0.42 -14.42
N ALA A 45 11.68 0.98 -13.26
CA ALA A 45 12.65 2.06 -13.17
C ALA A 45 14.04 1.65 -13.67
N LEU A 46 14.58 0.53 -13.21
CA LEU A 46 15.91 0.04 -13.61
C LEU A 46 15.98 -0.18 -15.13
N GLU A 47 14.90 -0.69 -15.71
CA GLU A 47 14.76 -1.02 -17.12
C GLU A 47 14.77 0.24 -17.98
N LEU A 48 14.05 1.28 -17.56
CA LEU A 48 14.05 2.58 -18.23
C LEU A 48 15.41 3.27 -18.13
N VAL A 49 16.11 3.12 -16.99
CA VAL A 49 17.49 3.61 -16.82
C VAL A 49 18.46 2.83 -17.73
N LEU A 50 18.32 1.51 -17.85
CA LEU A 50 19.13 0.69 -18.76
C LEU A 50 18.91 1.09 -20.23
N ILE A 51 17.65 1.26 -20.66
CA ILE A 51 17.34 1.72 -22.02
C ILE A 51 17.95 3.10 -22.26
N ALA A 52 17.80 4.03 -21.32
CA ALA A 52 18.41 5.36 -21.41
C ALA A 52 19.94 5.29 -21.48
N LEU A 53 20.56 4.42 -20.68
CA LEU A 53 22.01 4.25 -20.65
C LEU A 53 22.54 3.76 -22.00
N VAL A 54 21.89 2.75 -22.58
CA VAL A 54 22.31 2.17 -23.86
C VAL A 54 22.13 3.14 -25.02
N LEU A 55 21.04 3.91 -25.04
CA LEU A 55 20.68 4.77 -26.17
C LEU A 55 21.29 6.18 -26.07
N LEU A 56 21.36 6.72 -24.86
CA LEU A 56 21.70 8.13 -24.60
C LEU A 56 22.95 8.29 -23.72
N GLY A 57 23.37 7.27 -22.98
CA GLY A 57 24.54 7.32 -22.10
C GLY A 57 24.20 7.66 -20.64
N PRO A 58 25.24 7.74 -19.79
CA PRO A 58 25.11 7.70 -18.33
C PRO A 58 24.42 8.92 -17.71
N LEU A 59 24.65 10.15 -18.22
CA LEU A 59 24.01 11.34 -17.66
C LEU A 59 22.49 11.37 -17.92
N PRO A 60 22.00 11.12 -19.16
CA PRO A 60 20.58 10.93 -19.43
C PRO A 60 19.96 9.81 -18.61
N ALA A 61 20.62 8.67 -18.46
CA ALA A 61 20.15 7.56 -17.63
C ALA A 61 19.97 7.97 -16.17
N PHE A 62 20.94 8.70 -15.62
CA PHE A 62 20.86 9.24 -14.29
C PHE A 62 19.69 10.23 -14.10
N LEU A 63 19.40 11.07 -15.11
CA LEU A 63 18.21 11.93 -15.06
C LEU A 63 16.90 11.12 -15.06
N VAL A 64 16.83 10.05 -15.87
CA VAL A 64 15.69 9.12 -15.89
C VAL A 64 15.48 8.48 -14.52
N ALA A 65 16.55 8.23 -13.75
CA ALA A 65 16.45 7.68 -12.39
C ALA A 65 16.04 8.72 -11.32
N VAL A 66 16.57 9.95 -11.39
CA VAL A 66 16.44 10.94 -10.30
C VAL A 66 15.22 11.85 -10.43
N VAL A 67 14.81 12.20 -11.64
CA VAL A 67 13.64 13.07 -11.86
C VAL A 67 12.35 12.48 -11.27
N PRO A 68 12.06 11.17 -11.41
CA PRO A 68 10.91 10.54 -10.75
C PRO A 68 10.88 10.75 -9.24
N ILE A 69 12.02 10.65 -8.53
CA ILE A 69 12.07 10.90 -7.07
C ILE A 69 11.60 12.32 -6.74
N ALA A 70 12.07 13.31 -7.49
CA ALA A 70 11.71 14.71 -7.26
C ALA A 70 10.22 14.96 -7.52
N ILE A 71 9.70 14.48 -8.66
CA ILE A 71 8.29 14.64 -9.04
C ILE A 71 7.38 13.86 -8.10
N GLY A 72 7.71 12.60 -7.82
CA GLY A 72 6.98 11.76 -6.87
C GLY A 72 6.95 12.35 -5.47
N GLY A 73 8.05 12.95 -5.01
CA GLY A 73 8.12 13.67 -3.74
C GLY A 73 7.23 14.93 -3.71
N LEU A 74 7.19 15.70 -4.80
CA LEU A 74 6.30 16.87 -4.93
C LEU A 74 4.82 16.46 -4.91
N ILE A 75 4.45 15.42 -5.67
CA ILE A 75 3.08 14.90 -5.74
C ILE A 75 2.63 14.39 -4.36
N ARG A 76 3.49 13.66 -3.66
CA ARG A 76 3.22 13.12 -2.32
C ARG A 76 3.37 14.16 -1.19
N ARG A 77 3.78 15.40 -1.51
CA ARG A 77 4.10 16.47 -0.55
C ARG A 77 5.11 16.05 0.52
N GLU A 78 6.08 15.24 0.12
CA GLU A 78 7.12 14.71 0.99
C GLU A 78 8.38 15.56 0.98
N ARG A 79 9.19 15.47 2.04
CA ARG A 79 10.54 16.08 2.03
C ARG A 79 11.41 15.30 1.03
N ILE A 80 11.81 15.96 -0.05
CA ILE A 80 12.64 15.36 -1.11
C ILE A 80 14.03 15.01 -0.57
N ILE A 81 14.62 15.89 0.25
CA ILE A 81 15.93 15.66 0.87
C ILE A 81 15.74 14.81 2.13
N ARG A 82 15.87 13.49 1.96
CA ARG A 82 15.90 12.48 3.03
C ARG A 82 17.10 11.59 2.80
N GLN A 83 17.62 10.99 3.87
CA GLN A 83 18.79 10.13 3.79
C GLN A 83 18.60 8.94 2.84
N GLY A 84 17.41 8.32 2.82
CA GLY A 84 17.07 7.26 1.86
C GLY A 84 17.09 7.75 0.40
N ASN A 85 16.50 8.91 0.10
CA ASN A 85 16.54 9.47 -1.26
C ASN A 85 17.96 9.82 -1.69
N LEU A 86 18.79 10.35 -0.77
CA LEU A 86 20.19 10.64 -1.05
C LEU A 86 21.00 9.36 -1.32
N ALA A 87 20.71 8.27 -0.61
CA ALA A 87 21.30 6.96 -0.86
C ALA A 87 20.89 6.40 -2.23
N ASN A 88 19.61 6.48 -2.58
CA ASN A 88 19.11 6.06 -3.90
C ASN A 88 19.76 6.86 -5.03
N VAL A 89 19.78 8.19 -4.90
CA VAL A 89 20.45 9.07 -5.87
C VAL A 89 21.92 8.68 -6.02
N ALA A 90 22.64 8.40 -4.93
CA ALA A 90 24.02 7.91 -4.98
C ALA A 90 24.14 6.56 -5.70
N ALA A 91 23.27 5.60 -5.40
CA ALA A 91 23.23 4.29 -6.05
C ALA A 91 23.02 4.41 -7.57
N TYR A 92 22.05 5.24 -8.00
CA TYR A 92 21.76 5.48 -9.42
C TYR A 92 22.93 6.09 -10.19
N GLY A 93 23.72 6.95 -9.53
CA GLY A 93 24.96 7.43 -10.15
C GLY A 93 25.98 6.30 -10.36
N TRP A 94 26.18 5.46 -9.35
CA TRP A 94 27.17 4.38 -9.43
C TRP A 94 26.77 3.26 -10.39
N GLU A 95 25.50 2.86 -10.43
CA GLU A 95 25.04 1.84 -11.36
C GLU A 95 25.18 2.30 -12.82
N ALA A 96 24.85 3.57 -13.11
CA ALA A 96 24.97 4.13 -14.45
C ALA A 96 26.44 4.21 -14.92
N LEU A 97 27.38 4.53 -14.01
CA LEU A 97 28.81 4.47 -14.33
C LEU A 97 29.29 3.05 -14.57
N ALA A 98 28.90 2.10 -13.72
CA ALA A 98 29.31 0.71 -13.85
C ALA A 98 28.81 0.12 -15.17
N GLY A 99 27.55 0.38 -15.53
CA GLY A 99 26.98 -0.02 -16.81
C GLY A 99 27.68 0.65 -18.00
N ALA A 100 27.91 1.96 -17.94
CA ALA A 100 28.62 2.68 -19.01
C ALA A 100 30.05 2.15 -19.22
N ALA A 101 30.78 1.89 -18.14
CA ALA A 101 32.13 1.34 -18.19
C ALA A 101 32.14 -0.06 -18.84
N LEU A 102 31.17 -0.90 -18.49
CA LEU A 102 31.02 -2.24 -19.07
C LEU A 102 30.72 -2.18 -20.57
N LEU A 103 29.76 -1.36 -20.98
CA LEU A 103 29.41 -1.22 -22.40
C LEU A 103 30.59 -0.65 -23.21
N SER A 104 31.30 0.34 -22.65
CA SER A 104 32.50 0.91 -23.26
C SER A 104 33.61 -0.12 -23.41
N ALA A 105 33.86 -0.95 -22.39
CA ALA A 105 34.86 -2.02 -22.44
C ALA A 105 34.51 -3.12 -23.46
N ALA A 106 33.21 -3.37 -23.65
CA ALA A 106 32.70 -4.30 -24.65
C ALA A 106 32.64 -3.70 -26.08
N GLY A 107 33.00 -2.42 -26.26
CA GLY A 107 32.90 -1.73 -27.55
C GLY A 107 31.46 -1.50 -28.04
N VAL A 108 30.48 -1.60 -27.15
CA VAL A 108 29.06 -1.40 -27.48
C VAL A 108 28.76 0.09 -27.54
N SER A 109 28.20 0.55 -28.66
CA SER A 109 27.82 1.94 -28.85
C SER A 109 26.39 2.07 -29.40
N ALA A 110 25.71 3.16 -29.03
CA ALA A 110 24.35 3.45 -29.49
C ALA A 110 24.25 3.61 -31.02
N THR A 111 25.35 3.91 -31.71
CA THR A 111 25.40 4.09 -33.16
C THR A 111 25.56 2.79 -33.94
N ALA A 112 25.99 1.70 -33.29
CA ALA A 112 26.19 0.39 -33.89
C ALA A 112 25.49 -0.71 -33.08
N LEU A 113 24.27 -0.42 -32.62
CA LEU A 113 23.52 -1.31 -31.76
C LEU A 113 22.79 -2.36 -32.60
N GLY A 114 23.11 -3.65 -32.36
CA GLY A 114 22.51 -4.80 -33.03
C GLY A 114 22.42 -6.01 -32.10
N LEU A 115 21.94 -7.15 -32.60
CA LEU A 115 21.74 -8.37 -31.80
C LEU A 115 23.03 -8.87 -31.13
N GLU A 116 24.19 -8.59 -31.71
CA GLU A 116 25.50 -8.93 -31.13
C GLU A 116 25.78 -8.20 -29.80
N ALA A 117 25.17 -7.04 -29.58
CA ALA A 117 25.28 -6.30 -28.32
C ALA A 117 24.42 -6.91 -27.20
N MET A 118 23.48 -7.82 -27.51
CA MET A 118 22.51 -8.34 -26.55
C MET A 118 23.13 -8.93 -25.28
N PRO A 119 24.16 -9.80 -25.33
CA PRO A 119 24.77 -10.36 -24.13
C PRO A 119 25.37 -9.28 -23.22
N TRP A 120 25.94 -8.24 -23.81
CA TRP A 120 26.55 -7.12 -23.09
C TRP A 120 25.51 -6.21 -22.46
N VAL A 121 24.38 -5.95 -23.15
CA VAL A 121 23.28 -5.17 -22.59
C VAL A 121 22.59 -5.92 -21.44
N LEU A 122 22.41 -7.23 -21.56
CA LEU A 122 21.90 -8.08 -20.47
C LEU A 122 22.84 -8.06 -19.26
N LEU A 123 24.14 -8.25 -19.49
CA LEU A 123 25.15 -8.19 -18.44
C LEU A 123 25.19 -6.80 -17.80
N CYS A 124 25.07 -5.74 -18.59
CA CYS A 124 24.98 -4.37 -18.12
C CYS A 124 23.81 -4.20 -17.12
N GLY A 125 22.60 -4.65 -17.48
CA GLY A 125 21.45 -4.58 -16.58
C GLY A 125 21.66 -5.35 -15.26
N MET A 126 22.27 -6.54 -15.32
CA MET A 126 22.58 -7.30 -14.11
C MET A 126 23.67 -6.65 -13.24
N VAL A 127 24.66 -6.01 -13.84
CA VAL A 127 25.69 -5.22 -13.13
C VAL A 127 25.05 -4.00 -12.48
N MET A 128 24.17 -3.29 -13.19
CA MET A 128 23.44 -2.16 -12.63
C MET A 128 22.63 -2.60 -11.40
N TYR A 129 21.84 -3.67 -11.52
CA TYR A 129 21.09 -4.26 -10.40
C TYR A 129 22.01 -4.61 -9.22
N ALA A 130 23.13 -5.29 -9.47
CA ALA A 130 24.06 -5.68 -8.41
C ALA A 130 24.62 -4.46 -7.67
N VAL A 131 24.97 -3.38 -8.39
CA VAL A 131 25.43 -2.12 -7.80
C VAL A 131 24.31 -1.44 -7.01
N GLN A 132 23.10 -1.37 -7.57
CA GLN A 132 21.93 -0.77 -6.94
C GLN A 132 21.63 -1.42 -5.59
N VAL A 133 21.60 -2.77 -5.56
CA VAL A 133 21.31 -3.54 -4.35
C VAL A 133 22.47 -3.43 -3.33
N SER A 134 23.72 -3.38 -3.81
CA SER A 134 24.90 -3.26 -2.96
C SER A 134 24.99 -1.90 -2.27
N VAL A 135 24.67 -0.81 -2.99
CA VAL A 135 24.78 0.56 -2.46
C VAL A 135 23.53 0.96 -1.67
N GLY A 136 22.34 0.58 -2.13
CA GLY A 136 21.08 0.90 -1.47
C GLY A 136 20.78 -0.06 -0.31
N PRO A 137 20.03 -1.15 -0.52
CA PRO A 137 19.65 -2.11 0.51
C PRO A 137 20.80 -2.66 1.36
N ALA A 138 21.89 -3.14 0.77
CA ALA A 138 22.93 -3.87 1.51
C ALA A 138 23.77 -3.00 2.45
N LEU A 139 23.91 -1.70 2.18
CA LEU A 139 24.56 -0.75 3.10
C LEU A 139 23.55 -0.05 4.00
N TYR A 140 22.44 0.45 3.44
CA TYR A 140 21.45 1.22 4.20
C TYR A 140 20.71 0.36 5.24
N VAL A 141 20.31 -0.86 4.90
CA VAL A 141 19.47 -1.68 5.79
C VAL A 141 20.24 -2.13 7.04
N PRO A 142 21.48 -2.63 6.95
CA PRO A 142 22.24 -2.99 8.14
C PRO A 142 22.80 -1.79 8.90
N LEU A 143 23.36 -0.79 8.20
CA LEU A 143 24.05 0.33 8.87
C LEU A 143 23.09 1.38 9.44
N TYR A 144 21.94 1.60 8.79
CA TYR A 144 21.02 2.66 9.17
C TYR A 144 19.77 2.13 9.88
N LEU A 145 19.18 1.02 9.39
CA LEU A 145 17.99 0.42 10.02
C LEU A 145 18.34 -0.61 11.12
N GLY A 146 19.61 -0.99 11.26
CA GLY A 146 20.08 -1.90 12.31
C GLY A 146 19.67 -3.36 12.10
N HIS A 147 19.25 -3.75 10.91
CA HIS A 147 18.96 -5.15 10.60
C HIS A 147 20.25 -5.98 10.51
N PRO A 148 20.20 -7.27 10.88
CA PRO A 148 21.40 -8.10 10.85
C PRO A 148 21.84 -8.35 9.40
N TRP A 149 23.15 -8.33 9.15
CA TRP A 149 23.74 -8.60 7.83
C TRP A 149 23.29 -9.92 7.19
N SER A 150 22.81 -10.88 7.99
CA SER A 150 22.24 -12.14 7.52
C SER A 150 20.93 -12.00 6.75
N THR A 151 20.25 -10.84 6.77
CA THR A 151 19.06 -10.59 5.94
C THR A 151 19.41 -10.23 4.49
N VAL A 152 20.61 -9.67 4.26
CA VAL A 152 21.04 -9.15 2.96
C VAL A 152 20.97 -10.21 1.84
N PRO A 153 21.46 -11.46 2.02
CA PRO A 153 21.41 -12.45 0.93
C PRO A 153 20.01 -12.74 0.41
N ARG A 154 19.01 -12.84 1.29
CA ARG A 154 17.61 -13.06 0.89
C ARG A 154 17.04 -11.83 0.17
N MET A 155 17.29 -10.64 0.70
CA MET A 155 16.86 -9.39 0.06
C MET A 155 17.42 -9.23 -1.36
N VAL A 156 18.62 -9.73 -1.62
CA VAL A 156 19.24 -9.70 -2.96
C VAL A 156 18.73 -10.83 -3.84
N ALA A 157 18.53 -12.03 -3.30
CA ALA A 157 18.19 -13.22 -4.08
C ALA A 157 16.71 -13.26 -4.51
N ASP A 158 15.80 -12.82 -3.63
CA ASP A 158 14.35 -12.91 -3.87
C ASP A 158 13.89 -12.16 -5.14
N PRO A 159 14.41 -10.98 -5.51
CA PRO A 159 14.00 -10.27 -6.73
C PRO A 159 14.67 -10.76 -8.01
N VAL A 160 15.80 -11.49 -7.92
CA VAL A 160 16.66 -11.83 -9.09
C VAL A 160 15.90 -12.45 -10.25
N PRO A 161 15.01 -13.44 -10.06
CA PRO A 161 14.29 -14.05 -11.19
C PRO A 161 13.44 -13.03 -11.97
N THR A 162 12.74 -12.15 -11.26
CA THR A 162 11.94 -11.07 -11.86
C THR A 162 12.84 -10.05 -12.55
N THR A 163 13.94 -9.66 -11.91
CA THR A 163 14.91 -8.74 -12.49
C THR A 163 15.50 -9.27 -13.80
N VAL A 164 15.84 -10.56 -13.88
CA VAL A 164 16.37 -11.16 -15.12
C VAL A 164 15.37 -11.03 -16.27
N VAL A 165 14.08 -11.27 -16.01
CA VAL A 165 13.01 -11.13 -17.02
C VAL A 165 12.88 -9.68 -17.47
N MET A 166 12.85 -8.74 -16.53
CA MET A 166 12.66 -7.31 -16.82
C MET A 166 13.87 -6.69 -17.52
N VAL A 167 15.09 -7.03 -17.09
CA VAL A 167 16.34 -6.66 -17.78
C VAL A 167 16.37 -7.24 -19.19
N THR A 168 15.87 -8.47 -19.38
CA THR A 168 15.78 -9.07 -20.72
C THR A 168 14.84 -8.27 -21.62
N LEU A 169 13.67 -7.91 -21.11
CA LEU A 169 12.71 -7.07 -21.85
C LEU A 169 13.33 -5.72 -22.23
N ALA A 170 14.00 -5.05 -21.29
CA ALA A 170 14.69 -3.79 -21.51
C ALA A 170 15.82 -3.89 -22.54
N ALA A 171 16.63 -4.94 -22.47
CA ALA A 171 17.71 -5.21 -23.40
C ALA A 171 17.18 -5.43 -24.83
N VAL A 172 16.11 -6.22 -24.98
CA VAL A 172 15.42 -6.42 -26.26
C VAL A 172 14.90 -5.09 -26.80
N THR A 173 14.24 -4.29 -25.96
CA THR A 173 13.75 -2.96 -26.36
C THR A 173 14.87 -2.05 -26.83
N ALA A 174 15.98 -1.98 -26.08
CA ALA A 174 17.12 -1.14 -26.45
C ALA A 174 17.73 -1.58 -27.78
N VAL A 175 18.01 -2.88 -27.95
CA VAL A 175 18.61 -3.45 -29.16
C VAL A 175 17.71 -3.31 -30.40
N LEU A 176 16.38 -3.38 -30.24
CA LEU A 176 15.44 -3.19 -31.34
C LEU A 176 15.11 -1.73 -31.65
N TYR A 177 15.48 -0.79 -30.78
CA TYR A 177 15.19 0.63 -30.96
C TYR A 177 15.74 1.23 -32.28
N PRO A 178 16.96 0.91 -32.75
CA PRO A 178 17.44 1.42 -34.04
C PRO A 178 16.55 0.98 -35.23
N LEU A 179 15.89 -0.16 -35.14
CA LEU A 179 15.02 -0.71 -36.19
C LEU A 179 13.58 -0.20 -36.09
N LEU A 180 13.03 -0.15 -34.88
CA LEU A 180 11.61 0.13 -34.64
C LEU A 180 11.34 1.56 -34.14
N GLY A 181 12.39 2.27 -33.72
CA GLY A 181 12.30 3.58 -33.09
C GLY A 181 11.36 3.58 -31.89
N ILE A 182 10.48 4.58 -31.84
CA ILE A 182 9.49 4.77 -30.76
C ILE A 182 8.57 3.55 -30.60
N LEU A 183 8.34 2.75 -31.65
CA LEU A 183 7.51 1.54 -31.54
C LEU A 183 8.11 0.51 -30.57
N ALA A 184 9.44 0.38 -30.47
CA ALA A 184 10.07 -0.49 -29.48
C ALA A 184 9.72 -0.06 -28.04
N LEU A 185 9.71 1.24 -27.77
CA LEU A 185 9.34 1.81 -26.48
C LEU A 185 7.84 1.69 -26.20
N ALA A 186 7.00 1.82 -27.24
CA ALA A 186 5.56 1.62 -27.10
C ALA A 186 5.25 0.16 -26.70
N LEU A 187 5.91 -0.82 -27.33
CA LEU A 187 5.78 -2.23 -26.97
C LEU A 187 6.27 -2.50 -25.55
N PHE A 188 7.41 -1.93 -25.15
CA PHE A 188 7.88 -1.99 -23.77
C PHE A 188 6.85 -1.43 -22.79
N ALA A 189 6.29 -0.26 -23.06
CA ALA A 189 5.30 0.37 -22.21
C ALA A 189 4.03 -0.49 -22.09
N VAL A 190 3.59 -1.15 -23.15
CA VAL A 190 2.42 -2.06 -23.13
C VAL A 190 2.68 -3.31 -22.28
N ILE A 191 3.92 -3.82 -22.24
CA ILE A 191 4.26 -5.07 -21.55
C ILE A 191 4.66 -4.83 -20.09
N ALA A 192 5.39 -3.75 -19.80
CA ALA A 192 5.92 -3.46 -18.46
C ALA A 192 5.10 -2.38 -17.73
N VAL A 193 4.98 -1.20 -18.32
CA VAL A 193 4.44 -0.01 -17.63
C VAL A 193 2.91 -0.06 -17.50
N LEU A 194 2.21 -0.51 -18.54
CA LEU A 194 0.75 -0.55 -18.57
C LEU A 194 0.19 -1.59 -17.58
N PRO A 195 0.68 -2.84 -17.50
CA PRO A 195 0.19 -3.81 -16.52
C PRO A 195 0.52 -3.37 -15.09
N GLN A 196 1.70 -2.80 -14.85
CA GLN A 196 2.06 -2.17 -13.56
C GLN A 196 1.04 -1.09 -13.18
N THR A 197 0.77 -0.15 -14.08
CA THR A 197 -0.18 0.94 -13.86
C THR A 197 -1.59 0.41 -13.62
N ALA A 198 -2.02 -0.58 -14.40
CA ALA A 198 -3.32 -1.22 -14.24
C ALA A 198 -3.44 -1.93 -12.88
N LEU A 199 -2.41 -2.66 -12.46
CA LEU A 199 -2.36 -3.33 -11.17
C LEU A 199 -2.38 -2.30 -10.03
N PHE A 200 -1.62 -1.22 -10.14
CA PHE A 200 -1.65 -0.13 -9.17
C PHE A 200 -3.05 0.48 -9.03
N LEU A 201 -3.70 0.80 -10.15
CA LEU A 201 -5.06 1.33 -10.15
C LEU A 201 -6.07 0.34 -9.56
N ALA A 202 -5.89 -0.96 -9.79
CA ALA A 202 -6.72 -2.02 -9.22
C ALA A 202 -6.45 -2.23 -7.72
N ALA A 203 -5.19 -2.09 -7.28
CA ALA A 203 -4.74 -2.28 -5.91
C ALA A 203 -4.92 -1.04 -5.02
N ARG A 204 -5.29 0.12 -5.59
CA ARG A 204 -5.54 1.35 -4.81
C ARG A 204 -6.59 1.10 -3.73
N THR A 205 -6.16 1.13 -2.48
CA THR A 205 -7.04 1.13 -1.31
C THR A 205 -7.85 2.42 -1.31
N ARG A 206 -9.18 2.28 -1.37
CA ARG A 206 -10.10 3.42 -1.20
C ARG A 206 -10.49 3.51 0.27
N PRO A 207 -10.45 4.71 0.88
CA PRO A 207 -10.83 4.87 2.29
C PRO A 207 -12.27 4.41 2.49
N VAL A 208 -12.49 3.53 3.47
CA VAL A 208 -13.83 3.03 3.79
C VAL A 208 -14.71 4.15 4.37
N ALA A 209 -14.10 5.14 5.05
CA ALA A 209 -14.75 6.32 5.59
C ALA A 209 -15.51 7.19 4.55
N ALA A 210 -15.18 7.07 3.26
CA ALA A 210 -15.85 7.80 2.18
C ALA A 210 -16.95 6.99 1.46
N LEU A 211 -17.19 5.73 1.88
CA LEU A 211 -18.23 4.89 1.30
C LEU A 211 -19.59 5.24 1.88
N ASP A 212 -20.65 4.81 1.18
CA ASP A 212 -21.99 4.80 1.73
C ASP A 212 -22.01 4.04 3.08
N PRO A 213 -22.71 4.54 4.11
CA PRO A 213 -22.63 3.96 5.45
C PRO A 213 -22.99 2.47 5.51
N LEU A 214 -23.94 1.99 4.71
CA LEU A 214 -24.27 0.56 4.66
C LEU A 214 -23.11 -0.26 4.09
N VAL A 215 -22.45 0.25 3.05
CA VAL A 215 -21.31 -0.41 2.42
C VAL A 215 -20.12 -0.47 3.39
N ALA A 216 -19.85 0.62 4.11
CA ALA A 216 -18.83 0.68 5.14
C ALA A 216 -19.12 -0.33 6.27
N THR A 217 -20.33 -0.31 6.84
CA THR A 217 -20.74 -1.24 7.90
C THR A 217 -20.66 -2.70 7.42
N ARG A 218 -21.04 -3.01 6.17
CA ARG A 218 -20.88 -4.36 5.60
C ARG A 218 -19.42 -4.79 5.53
N ARG A 219 -18.51 -3.92 5.07
CA ARG A 219 -17.08 -4.24 4.98
C ARG A 219 -16.48 -4.53 6.36
N TYR A 220 -16.74 -3.66 7.34
CA TYR A 220 -16.25 -3.87 8.71
C TYR A 220 -16.88 -5.11 9.35
N SER A 221 -18.18 -5.34 9.18
CA SER A 221 -18.82 -6.57 9.69
C SER A 221 -18.19 -7.84 9.10
N HIS A 222 -17.84 -7.81 7.81
CA HIS A 222 -17.19 -8.94 7.15
C HIS A 222 -15.75 -9.16 7.65
N ALA A 223 -14.98 -8.08 7.83
CA ALA A 223 -13.62 -8.15 8.37
C ALA A 223 -13.63 -8.70 9.80
N LEU A 224 -14.50 -8.17 10.67
CA LEU A 224 -14.68 -8.69 12.04
C LEU A 224 -15.05 -10.18 12.03
N ALA A 225 -15.95 -10.59 11.14
CA ALA A 225 -16.35 -11.99 11.03
C ALA A 225 -15.20 -12.92 10.62
N LEU A 226 -14.25 -12.45 9.79
CA LEU A 226 -13.04 -13.20 9.45
C LEU A 226 -12.16 -13.43 10.68
N HIS A 227 -11.88 -12.38 11.46
CA HIS A 227 -11.07 -12.50 12.69
C HIS A 227 -11.75 -13.31 13.79
N LEU A 228 -13.09 -13.29 13.84
CA LEU A 228 -13.86 -14.10 14.78
C LEU A 228 -13.97 -15.58 14.35
N GLY A 229 -13.43 -15.94 13.18
CA GLY A 229 -13.38 -17.31 12.69
C GLY A 229 -14.73 -17.84 12.18
N LEU A 230 -15.67 -16.95 11.83
CA LEU A 230 -16.95 -17.37 11.24
C LEU A 230 -16.70 -18.03 9.88
N ASP A 231 -17.48 -19.03 9.52
CA ASP A 231 -17.34 -19.74 8.26
C ASP A 231 -17.94 -18.97 7.06
N ARG A 232 -17.85 -19.54 5.85
CA ARG A 232 -18.36 -18.90 4.63
C ARG A 232 -19.90 -18.78 4.59
N ALA A 233 -20.63 -19.70 5.22
CA ALA A 233 -22.09 -19.64 5.30
C ALA A 233 -22.53 -18.57 6.29
N GLU A 234 -21.90 -18.51 7.46
CA GLU A 234 -22.12 -17.50 8.49
C GLU A 234 -21.81 -16.09 7.98
N ARG A 235 -20.69 -15.91 7.27
CA ARG A 235 -20.35 -14.62 6.64
C ARG A 235 -21.34 -14.20 5.56
N ARG A 236 -21.90 -15.14 4.79
CA ARG A 236 -22.96 -14.84 3.81
C ARG A 236 -24.28 -14.49 4.49
N HIS A 237 -24.60 -15.14 5.60
CA HIS A 237 -25.79 -14.84 6.40
C HIS A 237 -25.67 -13.47 7.07
N LEU A 238 -24.51 -13.13 7.63
CA LEU A 238 -24.22 -11.83 8.26
C LEU A 238 -24.52 -10.67 7.32
N VAL A 239 -24.22 -10.81 6.04
CA VAL A 239 -24.52 -9.80 5.03
C VAL A 239 -26.01 -9.40 5.02
N ARG A 240 -26.91 -10.38 5.12
CA ARG A 240 -28.35 -10.14 5.15
C ARG A 240 -28.78 -9.49 6.47
N VAL A 241 -28.18 -9.91 7.59
CA VAL A 241 -28.41 -9.31 8.91
C VAL A 241 -28.03 -7.83 8.90
N THR A 242 -26.87 -7.48 8.33
CA THR A 242 -26.39 -6.10 8.23
C THR A 242 -27.32 -5.22 7.38
N GLU A 243 -27.78 -5.71 6.23
CA GLU A 243 -28.74 -4.98 5.38
C GLU A 243 -30.05 -4.69 6.11
N LEU A 244 -30.62 -5.70 6.77
CA LEU A 244 -31.87 -5.56 7.51
C LEU A 244 -31.71 -4.62 8.71
N ALA A 245 -30.63 -4.77 9.48
CA ALA A 245 -30.35 -3.92 10.64
C ALA A 245 -30.20 -2.45 10.24
N PHE A 246 -29.45 -2.19 9.18
CA PHE A 246 -29.24 -0.83 8.68
C PHE A 246 -30.55 -0.21 8.19
N ALA A 247 -31.38 -0.96 7.45
CA ALA A 247 -32.69 -0.48 6.98
C ALA A 247 -33.65 -0.11 8.13
N ARG A 248 -33.44 -0.70 9.31
CA ARG A 248 -34.30 -0.56 10.50
C ARG A 248 -33.66 0.30 11.59
N ARG A 249 -32.49 0.93 11.34
CA ARG A 249 -31.68 1.61 12.36
C ARG A 249 -32.41 2.70 13.15
N ALA A 250 -33.37 3.40 12.53
CA ALA A 250 -34.12 4.47 13.16
C ALA A 250 -35.06 3.95 14.27
N GLU A 251 -35.43 2.67 14.19
CA GLU A 251 -36.34 1.98 15.11
C GLU A 251 -35.59 0.98 16.00
N ALA A 252 -34.25 0.99 15.98
CA ALA A 252 -33.44 0.05 16.72
C ALA A 252 -33.66 0.20 18.23
N GLY A 253 -33.95 -0.93 18.90
CA GLY A 253 -34.20 -0.98 20.33
C GLY A 253 -35.67 -0.72 20.74
N ASP A 254 -36.56 -0.31 19.83
CA ASP A 254 -38.00 -0.20 20.11
C ASP A 254 -38.67 -1.60 20.08
N PRO A 255 -39.24 -2.08 21.20
CA PRO A 255 -39.93 -3.37 21.24
C PRO A 255 -41.12 -3.48 20.29
N ILE A 256 -41.86 -2.39 20.05
CA ILE A 256 -43.06 -2.40 19.20
C ILE A 256 -42.65 -2.47 17.72
N ALA A 257 -41.70 -1.64 17.30
CA ALA A 257 -41.16 -1.69 15.96
C ALA A 257 -40.52 -3.06 15.67
N TYR A 258 -39.72 -3.57 16.59
CA TYR A 258 -39.14 -4.92 16.49
C TYR A 258 -40.22 -5.99 16.28
N ALA A 259 -41.28 -6.00 17.10
CA ALA A 259 -42.36 -6.98 16.97
C ALA A 259 -43.03 -6.90 15.59
N ARG A 260 -43.32 -5.68 15.09
CA ARG A 260 -43.91 -5.48 13.76
C ARG A 260 -43.00 -5.98 12.64
N GLN A 261 -41.70 -5.71 12.73
CA GLN A 261 -40.72 -6.09 11.71
C GLN A 261 -40.49 -7.61 11.69
N THR A 262 -40.37 -8.24 12.86
CA THR A 262 -40.22 -9.69 12.99
C THR A 262 -41.48 -10.44 12.51
N LEU A 263 -42.67 -9.89 12.74
CA LEU A 263 -43.91 -10.46 12.19
C LEU A 263 -43.98 -10.38 10.67
N ARG A 264 -43.43 -9.32 10.05
CA ARG A 264 -43.38 -9.17 8.58
C ARG A 264 -42.38 -10.10 7.93
N ASP A 265 -41.24 -10.33 8.57
CA ASP A 265 -40.17 -11.22 8.11
C ASP A 265 -39.73 -12.11 9.27
N PRO A 266 -40.26 -13.35 9.38
CA PRO A 266 -39.94 -14.29 10.45
C PRO A 266 -38.63 -15.05 10.20
N SER A 267 -37.78 -14.60 9.27
CA SER A 267 -36.49 -15.25 9.03
C SER A 267 -35.54 -15.06 10.21
N ARG A 268 -34.62 -16.01 10.36
CA ARG A 268 -33.50 -15.92 11.32
C ARG A 268 -32.72 -14.60 11.16
N ALA A 269 -32.48 -14.16 9.92
CA ALA A 269 -31.72 -12.93 9.67
C ALA A 269 -32.46 -11.68 10.16
N SER A 270 -33.78 -11.63 9.98
CA SER A 270 -34.63 -10.54 10.48
C SER A 270 -34.69 -10.51 12.00
N TRP A 271 -34.81 -11.68 12.64
CA TRP A 271 -34.74 -11.80 14.09
C TRP A 271 -33.39 -11.30 14.64
N GLU A 272 -32.27 -11.76 14.08
CA GLU A 272 -30.94 -11.30 14.50
C GLU A 272 -30.72 -9.80 14.24
N ALA A 273 -31.18 -9.28 13.10
CA ALA A 273 -31.09 -7.86 12.78
C ALA A 273 -31.85 -6.98 13.79
N GLY A 274 -32.98 -7.47 14.30
CA GLY A 274 -33.77 -6.78 15.33
C GLY A 274 -33.05 -6.62 16.68
N HIS A 275 -32.03 -7.44 16.96
CA HIS A 275 -31.29 -7.42 18.21
C HIS A 275 -29.94 -6.69 18.13
N VAL A 276 -29.67 -5.94 17.06
CA VAL A 276 -28.45 -5.12 16.95
C VAL A 276 -28.39 -4.01 18.01
N GLY A 277 -29.56 -3.55 18.49
CA GLY A 277 -29.67 -2.56 19.58
C GLY A 277 -29.43 -3.13 20.98
N GLU A 278 -29.27 -4.44 21.13
CA GLU A 278 -29.01 -5.08 22.43
C GLU A 278 -27.62 -4.72 22.93
N TRP A 279 -27.50 -4.52 24.24
CA TRP A 279 -26.21 -4.24 24.86
C TRP A 279 -25.67 -5.49 25.52
N TRP A 280 -24.35 -5.67 25.54
CA TRP A 280 -23.70 -6.82 26.18
C TRP A 280 -24.16 -7.02 27.64
N ASN A 281 -24.35 -5.94 28.40
CA ASN A 281 -24.82 -5.98 29.78
C ASN A 281 -26.35 -6.05 29.95
N GLY A 282 -27.12 -6.14 28.86
CA GLY A 282 -28.59 -6.18 28.86
C GLY A 282 -29.29 -4.83 29.07
N GLY A 283 -28.56 -3.71 29.02
CA GLY A 283 -29.15 -2.37 29.09
C GLY A 283 -29.73 -1.87 27.77
N GLY A 284 -29.58 -2.64 26.68
CA GLY A 284 -30.12 -2.33 25.36
C GLY A 284 -31.51 -2.90 25.15
N GLY A 285 -32.01 -2.79 23.92
CA GLY A 285 -33.31 -3.30 23.52
C GLY A 285 -33.25 -3.98 22.16
N PRO A 286 -34.32 -4.67 21.76
CA PRO A 286 -35.69 -4.57 22.29
C PRO A 286 -36.05 -5.53 23.45
N ALA A 287 -35.29 -6.60 23.66
CA ALA A 287 -35.58 -7.68 24.60
C ALA A 287 -34.69 -7.68 25.85
N GLY A 288 -33.65 -6.84 25.91
CA GLY A 288 -32.74 -6.76 27.05
C GLY A 288 -31.84 -8.00 27.17
N LEU A 289 -31.46 -8.58 26.02
CA LEU A 289 -30.62 -9.78 25.97
C LEU A 289 -29.23 -9.50 26.55
N ARG A 290 -28.68 -10.48 27.26
CA ARG A 290 -27.39 -10.37 27.96
C ARG A 290 -26.34 -11.28 27.38
N GLY A 291 -25.14 -10.73 27.19
CA GLY A 291 -23.95 -11.49 26.84
C GLY A 291 -24.11 -12.31 25.57
N ALA A 292 -23.74 -13.60 25.66
CA ALA A 292 -23.77 -14.53 24.54
C ALA A 292 -25.19 -14.91 24.05
N VAL A 293 -26.24 -14.54 24.79
CA VAL A 293 -27.64 -14.72 24.36
C VAL A 293 -27.93 -13.81 23.15
N THR A 294 -27.30 -12.65 23.07
CA THR A 294 -27.36 -11.79 21.90
C THR A 294 -26.66 -12.47 20.72
N PRO A 295 -27.30 -12.57 19.54
CA PRO A 295 -26.70 -13.28 18.41
C PRO A 295 -25.36 -12.68 18.01
N ILE A 296 -24.41 -13.53 17.62
CA ILE A 296 -23.06 -13.08 17.26
C ILE A 296 -23.10 -12.11 16.08
N SER A 297 -23.98 -12.33 15.11
CA SER A 297 -24.21 -11.42 13.98
C SER A 297 -24.66 -10.04 14.45
N SER A 298 -25.60 -9.96 15.40
CA SER A 298 -26.05 -8.70 15.99
C SER A 298 -24.92 -7.95 16.69
N ARG A 299 -24.10 -8.67 17.47
CA ARG A 299 -22.92 -8.12 18.17
C ARG A 299 -21.87 -7.58 17.19
N ILE A 300 -21.60 -8.31 16.10
CA ILE A 300 -20.69 -7.88 15.05
C ILE A 300 -21.20 -6.61 14.36
N VAL A 301 -22.48 -6.58 13.97
CA VAL A 301 -23.07 -5.42 13.29
C VAL A 301 -23.08 -4.20 14.19
N ALA A 302 -23.36 -4.33 15.49
CA ALA A 302 -23.36 -3.22 16.43
C ALA A 302 -21.99 -2.51 16.52
N VAL A 303 -20.90 -3.29 16.58
CA VAL A 303 -19.53 -2.76 16.58
C VAL A 303 -19.19 -2.16 15.22
N ALA A 304 -19.47 -2.87 14.12
CA ALA A 304 -19.18 -2.40 12.76
C ALA A 304 -19.92 -1.09 12.41
N ASP A 305 -21.18 -0.96 12.81
CA ASP A 305 -21.99 0.23 12.54
C ASP A 305 -21.51 1.43 13.36
N THR A 306 -21.18 1.21 14.63
CA THR A 306 -20.60 2.26 15.49
C THR A 306 -19.25 2.71 14.95
N TRP A 307 -18.37 1.77 14.60
CA TRP A 307 -17.07 2.06 14.01
C TRP A 307 -17.17 2.87 12.73
N SER A 308 -18.01 2.41 11.80
CA SER A 308 -18.32 3.09 10.54
C SER A 308 -18.80 4.52 10.79
N ALA A 309 -19.73 4.72 11.74
CA ALA A 309 -20.25 6.04 12.07
C ALA A 309 -19.22 6.99 12.69
N LEU A 310 -18.34 6.48 13.57
CA LEU A 310 -17.29 7.28 14.21
C LEU A 310 -16.21 7.75 13.22
N THR A 311 -15.90 6.92 12.23
CA THR A 311 -14.82 7.17 11.25
C THR A 311 -15.31 7.79 9.94
N ALA A 312 -16.62 7.81 9.68
CA ALA A 312 -17.19 8.31 8.43
C ALA A 312 -16.95 9.80 8.19
N LYS A 313 -16.76 10.16 6.92
CA LYS A 313 -16.70 11.54 6.44
C LYS A 313 -18.05 12.23 6.66
N GLY A 314 -18.04 13.43 7.24
CA GLY A 314 -19.24 14.17 7.65
C GLY A 314 -19.84 13.71 8.98
N GLY A 315 -19.19 12.76 9.66
CA GLY A 315 -19.47 12.38 11.04
C GLY A 315 -18.46 13.01 12.02
N PRO A 316 -18.14 12.33 13.13
CA PRO A 316 -17.08 12.74 14.05
C PRO A 316 -15.67 12.72 13.44
N GLU A 317 -15.46 11.94 12.37
CA GLU A 317 -14.17 11.80 11.67
C GLU A 317 -13.02 11.45 12.63
N LEU A 318 -13.28 10.54 13.58
CA LEU A 318 -12.27 10.10 14.54
C LEU A 318 -11.16 9.33 13.84
N SER A 319 -9.94 9.46 14.38
CA SER A 319 -8.84 8.59 14.01
C SER A 319 -9.13 7.15 14.43
N HIS A 320 -8.48 6.18 13.79
CA HIS A 320 -8.57 4.77 14.17
C HIS A 320 -8.31 4.54 15.67
N ALA A 321 -7.30 5.24 16.22
CA ALA A 321 -6.96 5.14 17.63
C ALA A 321 -8.08 5.67 18.55
N ASP A 322 -8.64 6.83 18.23
CA ASP A 322 -9.72 7.44 19.02
C ASP A 322 -11.00 6.60 18.93
N ALA A 323 -11.34 6.09 17.74
CA ALA A 323 -12.49 5.20 17.56
C ALA A 323 -12.35 3.88 18.33
N LEU A 324 -11.15 3.29 18.39
CA LEU A 324 -10.87 2.10 19.20
C LEU A 324 -11.03 2.39 20.70
N VAL A 325 -10.59 3.56 21.17
CA VAL A 325 -10.79 3.99 22.56
C VAL A 325 -12.27 4.11 22.89
N GLU A 326 -13.09 4.67 21.99
CA GLU A 326 -14.54 4.75 22.18
C GLU A 326 -15.20 3.36 22.25
N LEU A 327 -14.80 2.42 21.39
CA LEU A 327 -15.28 1.04 21.44
C LEU A 327 -14.85 0.32 22.73
N GLU A 328 -13.59 0.49 23.15
CA GLU A 328 -13.03 -0.11 24.36
C GLU A 328 -13.73 0.40 25.63
N ASN A 329 -14.00 1.70 25.70
CA ASN A 329 -14.72 2.30 26.82
C ASN A 329 -16.14 1.72 26.98
N ALA A 330 -16.73 1.21 25.90
CA ALA A 330 -18.05 0.59 25.91
C ALA A 330 -17.99 -0.95 25.86
N ALA A 331 -16.79 -1.55 25.90
CA ALA A 331 -16.62 -3.00 25.96
C ALA A 331 -17.14 -3.54 27.30
N GLY A 332 -17.83 -4.68 27.27
CA GLY A 332 -18.43 -5.31 28.44
C GLY A 332 -19.68 -4.60 28.96
N THR A 333 -20.04 -3.45 28.39
CA THR A 333 -21.30 -2.75 28.66
C THR A 333 -22.19 -2.77 27.43
N ARG A 334 -21.88 -1.95 26.42
CA ARG A 334 -22.60 -1.90 25.14
C ARG A 334 -22.13 -3.01 24.20
N PHE A 335 -20.82 -3.19 24.06
CA PHE A 335 -20.24 -4.09 23.08
C PHE A 335 -19.67 -5.36 23.72
N ASP A 336 -19.70 -6.45 22.95
CA ASP A 336 -19.00 -7.68 23.29
C ASP A 336 -17.49 -7.45 23.26
N PRO A 337 -16.76 -7.65 24.38
CA PRO A 337 -15.31 -7.49 24.42
C PRO A 337 -14.56 -8.29 23.35
N ARG A 338 -15.06 -9.48 22.98
CA ARG A 338 -14.42 -10.32 21.94
C ARG A 338 -14.50 -9.68 20.57
N VAL A 339 -15.60 -9.00 20.26
CA VAL A 339 -15.79 -8.32 18.97
C VAL A 339 -14.97 -7.04 18.93
N VAL A 340 -14.88 -6.31 20.06
CA VAL A 340 -13.99 -5.14 20.17
C VAL A 340 -12.52 -5.57 19.98
N GLN A 341 -12.10 -6.68 20.59
CA GLN A 341 -10.76 -7.23 20.35
C GLN A 341 -10.51 -7.59 18.88
N ALA A 342 -11.51 -8.13 18.18
CA ALA A 342 -11.41 -8.37 16.75
C ALA A 342 -11.28 -7.07 15.95
N ALA A 343 -11.89 -5.96 16.40
CA ALA A 343 -11.71 -4.65 15.76
C ALA A 343 -10.26 -4.16 15.85
N TYR A 344 -9.57 -4.37 16.97
CA TYR A 344 -8.12 -4.09 17.08
C TYR A 344 -7.31 -4.87 16.04
N ALA A 345 -7.63 -6.15 15.82
CA ALA A 345 -6.94 -6.98 14.84
C ALA A 345 -7.20 -6.49 13.40
N VAL A 346 -8.44 -6.12 13.06
CA VAL A 346 -8.78 -5.54 11.75
C VAL A 346 -7.97 -4.27 11.50
N VAL A 347 -7.91 -3.37 12.48
CA VAL A 347 -7.18 -2.09 12.34
C VAL A 347 -5.68 -2.30 12.23
N ALA A 348 -5.11 -3.31 12.92
CA ALA A 348 -3.70 -3.64 12.82
C ALA A 348 -3.30 -4.18 11.43
N GLU A 349 -4.23 -4.84 10.74
CA GLU A 349 -4.04 -5.37 9.38
C GLU A 349 -4.48 -4.38 8.28
N GLU A 350 -5.15 -3.29 8.62
CA GLU A 350 -5.59 -2.28 7.66
C GLU A 350 -4.38 -1.50 7.12
N CYS A 351 -4.14 -1.59 5.80
CA CYS A 351 -3.15 -0.77 5.13
C CYS A 351 -3.56 0.71 5.23
N VAL A 352 -2.89 1.45 6.11
CA VAL A 352 -3.11 2.90 6.29
C VAL A 352 -3.00 3.59 4.94
N SER A 353 -4.07 4.23 4.49
CA SER A 353 -4.02 5.04 3.28
C SER A 353 -3.01 6.18 3.51
N PRO A 354 -2.07 6.45 2.58
CA PRO A 354 -1.06 7.50 2.73
C PRO A 354 -1.61 8.92 2.96
N ALA A 355 -2.93 9.11 2.85
CA ALA A 355 -3.64 10.36 3.05
C ALA A 355 -4.02 10.65 4.51
N GLU A 356 -3.81 9.73 5.46
CA GLU A 356 -4.05 10.03 6.88
C GLU A 356 -2.84 10.82 7.42
N PRO A 357 -3.01 12.09 7.84
CA PRO A 357 -1.93 12.79 8.52
C PRO A 357 -1.55 11.98 9.77
N ALA A 358 -0.25 11.87 10.05
CA ALA A 358 0.24 11.18 11.24
C ALA A 358 -0.58 11.63 12.46
N PRO A 359 -1.07 10.70 13.31
CA PRO A 359 -1.86 11.06 14.47
C PRO A 359 -1.09 12.08 15.28
N VAL A 360 -1.60 13.31 15.34
CA VAL A 360 -1.03 14.34 16.21
C VAL A 360 -1.50 13.97 17.60
N PRO A 361 -0.62 13.52 18.51
CA PRO A 361 -1.05 13.12 19.85
C PRO A 361 -1.66 14.34 20.54
N LYS A 362 -3.00 14.34 20.68
CA LYS A 362 -3.72 15.28 21.55
C LYS A 362 -3.49 14.83 23.00
N LEU A 363 -2.25 15.00 23.48
CA LEU A 363 -1.82 14.64 24.84
C LEU A 363 -2.72 15.23 25.94
N HIS A 364 -3.47 16.29 25.63
CA HIS A 364 -4.39 16.99 26.53
C HIS A 364 -5.83 16.44 26.54
N ALA A 365 -6.17 15.43 25.72
CA ALA A 365 -7.53 14.88 25.61
C ALA A 365 -7.65 13.38 25.96
N LEU A 366 -6.55 12.69 26.25
CA LEU A 366 -6.61 11.29 26.68
C LEU A 366 -7.31 11.19 28.05
N ARG A 367 -8.44 10.48 28.10
CA ARG A 367 -9.03 10.01 29.36
C ARG A 367 -8.03 9.04 29.99
N VAL A 368 -7.18 9.55 30.87
CA VAL A 368 -6.15 8.75 31.53
C VAL A 368 -6.82 7.61 32.31
N PRO A 369 -6.48 6.33 32.03
CA PRO A 369 -7.01 5.20 32.76
C PRO A 369 -6.80 5.37 34.26
N ALA A 370 -7.79 4.99 35.07
CA ALA A 370 -7.76 5.16 36.52
C ALA A 370 -6.48 4.62 37.23
N PRO A 371 -5.81 3.55 36.75
CA PRO A 371 -4.54 3.11 37.32
C PRO A 371 -3.41 4.13 37.10
N LEU A 372 -3.28 4.68 35.89
CA LEU A 372 -2.22 5.63 35.55
C LEU A 372 -2.44 6.99 36.23
N ARG A 373 -3.70 7.39 36.40
CA ARG A 373 -4.07 8.61 37.16
C ARG A 373 -3.66 8.52 38.63
N ARG A 374 -3.75 7.33 39.23
CA ARG A 374 -3.31 7.07 40.60
C ARG A 374 -1.78 7.07 40.72
N ALA A 375 -1.08 6.52 39.73
CA ALA A 375 0.38 6.55 39.68
C ALA A 375 0.93 7.98 39.54
N LEU A 376 0.32 8.82 38.70
CA LEU A 376 0.72 10.21 38.49
C LEU A 376 0.34 11.15 39.65
N ALA A 377 -0.62 10.77 40.48
CA ALA A 377 -0.97 11.52 41.69
C ALA A 377 -0.07 11.18 42.89
N ALA A 378 0.71 10.10 42.80
CA ALA A 378 1.66 9.65 43.81
C ALA A 378 3.10 10.12 43.55
N SER A 379 3.32 10.87 42.46
CA SER A 379 4.55 11.56 42.06
C SER A 379 4.34 13.05 42.14
#